data_AF-A0AA39V344-F1
#
_entry.id   AF-A0AA39V344-F1
#
_cell.length_a   1.000
_cell.length_b   1.000
_cell.length_c   1.000
_cell.angle_alpha   90.00
_cell.angle_beta   90.00
_cell.angle_gamma   90.00
#
_symmetry.space_group_name_H-M   'P 1'
#
loop_
_entity.id
_entity.type
_entity.pdbx_description
1 polymer ?
#
loop_
_entity_poly.entity_id
_entity_poly.type
_entity_poly.pdbx_seq_one_letter_code
_entity_poly.pdbx_strand_id
1 'polypeptide(L)'
;MFGTFTRIWGPSSSAPNESHTSHPRKSATTDETMDSDGSEDVMMIPESAPVTEGRPNSPPRASDGQSMTRDTFEDYEQKQTEYYSRLNNQIFRLQKLDQASSENIQRLLKELASKMEEVQEAQRGLADTQIQLNACKEAQKRLEEGRLRDQAELKACKTELREWRGTVAHIHNIAKDLPTEQKAHEATQRGLQAYNARQDHAQDNGTELQDLREKLAASRRELSACKDDLFRLQPIAQIADSDISKDFDFICQQIVNWIDGELLSFEQANPHLSQEDFFAVGGDIKIARRLQKDTELEEYLSRHMIHRYLEAKLFGQNCALLGLPRGAREFLERTERSMAKLDPPRDRATIAAWRSETFKAIARTEESQQLREKQIQAMTMSMSESFSETFPVVFGNSERMERFHIQVMEPASKLATTLRESCSTYWFHITETPFLEFKPLTANQIKSNCMVDIKTRMTLKPNTGVVADKNGVCGKCIIMLEPVLYRVNEGKKDSTLRKGAFLVELDHPITKRK
;
A
#
# COMPACT_ATOMS: atom_id res chain seq x y z
N MET A 1 45.46 29.92 9.35
CA MET A 1 44.40 30.83 8.84
C MET A 1 43.23 29.96 8.41
N PHE A 2 41.99 30.31 8.75
CA PHE A 2 40.80 29.60 8.26
C PHE A 2 39.86 30.62 7.61
N GLY A 3 39.50 30.38 6.35
CA GLY A 3 38.52 31.19 5.61
C GLY A 3 37.12 30.60 5.80
N THR A 4 36.19 31.42 6.30
CA THR A 4 34.77 31.08 6.36
C THR A 4 34.09 31.25 5.01
N PHE A 5 33.05 30.46 4.75
CA PHE A 5 32.07 30.77 3.71
C PHE A 5 30.65 30.54 4.23
N THR A 6 29.81 31.56 4.11
CA THR A 6 28.41 31.57 4.55
C THR A 6 27.52 32.23 3.51
N ARG A 7 26.39 31.58 3.19
CA ARG A 7 25.10 32.14 2.73
C ARG A 7 24.09 30.97 2.75
N ILE A 8 22.93 31.06 3.42
CA ILE A 8 21.72 31.84 3.05
C ILE A 8 21.17 31.25 1.73
N TRP A 9 19.94 30.71 1.66
CA TRP A 9 18.65 31.42 1.82
C TRP A 9 17.58 30.73 2.70
N GLY A 10 16.60 31.55 3.13
CA GLY A 10 15.19 31.21 3.41
C GLY A 10 14.33 32.39 2.91
N PRO A 11 13.07 32.62 3.36
CA PRO A 11 12.25 31.86 4.31
C PRO A 11 10.80 31.62 3.79
N SER A 12 9.80 31.54 4.69
CA SER A 12 8.33 31.66 4.45
C SER A 12 7.61 30.44 3.83
N SER A 13 6.32 30.18 4.08
CA SER A 13 5.50 30.09 5.33
C SER A 13 4.04 29.78 4.96
N SER A 14 3.33 28.94 5.71
CA SER A 14 1.85 29.03 5.89
C SER A 14 1.32 27.94 6.84
N ALA A 15 0.52 28.33 7.83
CA ALA A 15 -0.43 27.41 8.47
C ALA A 15 -1.71 27.31 7.60
N PRO A 16 -2.68 26.46 8.00
CA PRO A 16 -3.98 27.06 8.32
C PRO A 16 -4.53 26.62 9.68
N ASN A 17 -5.47 27.40 10.20
CA ASN A 17 -6.18 27.16 11.46
C ASN A 17 -7.70 27.39 11.24
N GLU A 18 -8.53 26.65 11.98
CA GLU A 18 -9.96 26.88 12.31
C GLU A 18 -10.83 27.73 11.34
N SER A 19 -11.90 27.20 10.74
CA SER A 19 -13.25 27.03 11.37
C SER A 19 -14.30 26.81 10.22
N HIS A 20 -15.61 26.59 10.36
CA HIS A 20 -16.61 26.80 11.43
C HIS A 20 -17.88 25.94 11.15
N THR A 21 -18.62 25.53 12.21
CA THR A 21 -20.07 25.12 12.20
C THR A 21 -20.51 23.88 11.37
N SER A 22 -21.63 23.19 11.64
CA SER A 22 -22.77 23.45 12.56
C SER A 22 -23.31 22.19 13.27
N HIS A 23 -23.98 22.39 14.41
CA HIS A 23 -24.75 21.42 15.21
C HIS A 23 -26.21 21.28 14.69
N PRO A 24 -27.01 20.21 15.01
CA PRO A 24 -27.62 20.09 16.35
C PRO A 24 -27.98 18.68 16.92
N ARG A 25 -28.20 18.68 18.25
CA ARG A 25 -29.11 17.89 19.16
C ARG A 25 -29.65 16.50 18.72
N LYS A 26 -29.68 15.45 19.56
CA LYS A 26 -30.12 15.23 20.98
C LYS A 26 -31.65 15.17 21.24
N SER A 27 -32.22 13.95 21.24
CA SER A 27 -33.32 13.41 22.10
C SER A 27 -33.69 12.01 21.55
N ALA A 28 -33.86 10.88 22.25
CA ALA A 28 -34.15 10.52 23.65
C ALA A 28 -35.65 10.44 24.05
N THR A 29 -36.01 9.27 24.61
CA THR A 29 -37.14 8.91 25.51
C THR A 29 -38.60 8.88 25.00
N THR A 30 -39.31 7.82 25.46
CA THR A 30 -40.76 7.69 25.81
C THR A 30 -41.83 7.87 24.72
N ASP A 31 -43.07 7.38 24.83
CA ASP A 31 -43.74 6.22 25.50
C ASP A 31 -45.26 6.32 25.12
N GLU A 32 -46.14 5.63 25.85
CA GLU A 32 -47.61 5.82 25.97
C GLU A 32 -48.56 5.12 24.97
N THR A 33 -49.80 4.94 25.47
CA THR A 33 -50.87 4.03 25.02
C THR A 33 -52.19 4.80 24.82
N MET A 34 -53.33 4.09 24.79
CA MET A 34 -54.75 4.54 24.71
C MET A 34 -55.30 4.83 23.29
N ASP A 35 -56.61 4.80 23.02
CA ASP A 35 -57.83 4.05 23.47
C ASP A 35 -59.07 4.90 23.07
N SER A 36 -60.30 4.35 23.13
CA SER A 36 -61.63 5.01 22.90
C SER A 36 -61.92 5.51 21.45
N ASP A 37 -63.15 5.66 20.93
CA ASP A 37 -64.53 5.29 21.34
C ASP A 37 -65.42 5.13 20.05
N GLY A 38 -66.76 5.03 19.99
CA GLY A 38 -67.89 5.15 20.93
C GLY A 38 -69.26 5.14 20.21
N SER A 39 -70.35 5.56 20.89
CA SER A 39 -71.77 5.75 20.41
C SER A 39 -72.58 4.49 19.98
N GLU A 40 -73.83 4.17 20.38
CA GLU A 40 -75.13 4.85 20.77
C GLU A 40 -76.20 4.84 19.62
N ASP A 41 -77.54 4.74 19.77
CA ASP A 41 -78.51 4.37 20.87
C ASP A 41 -80.00 4.28 20.28
N VAL A 42 -81.06 4.08 21.10
CA VAL A 42 -82.50 4.58 20.97
C VAL A 42 -83.73 3.66 20.54
N MET A 43 -84.47 3.13 21.56
CA MET A 43 -85.96 3.16 21.91
C MET A 43 -87.25 2.59 21.16
N MET A 44 -88.32 2.29 21.97
CA MET A 44 -89.85 2.45 21.83
C MET A 44 -90.92 1.25 21.86
N ILE A 45 -92.22 1.52 22.26
CA ILE A 45 -93.43 0.61 22.57
C ILE A 45 -94.83 1.40 22.48
N PRO A 46 -96.12 1.06 22.96
CA PRO A 46 -96.85 -0.09 23.65
C PRO A 46 -98.40 -0.42 23.27
N GLU A 47 -99.12 -1.30 24.04
CA GLU A 47 -100.62 -1.42 24.40
C GLU A 47 -101.78 -1.85 23.39
N SER A 48 -103.10 -2.17 23.67
CA SER A 48 -104.09 -2.29 24.84
C SER A 48 -105.36 -3.26 24.64
N ALA A 49 -106.55 -3.09 25.31
CA ALA A 49 -107.81 -3.95 25.36
C ALA A 49 -109.14 -3.16 25.79
N PRO A 50 -110.34 -3.64 26.33
CA PRO A 50 -111.07 -4.96 26.58
C PRO A 50 -112.70 -4.99 26.49
N VAL A 51 -113.43 -5.99 27.11
CA VAL A 51 -114.83 -6.01 27.75
C VAL A 51 -116.09 -6.82 27.17
N THR A 52 -117.34 -6.78 27.75
CA THR A 52 -118.34 -7.92 28.02
C THR A 52 -119.92 -7.69 28.06
N GLU A 53 -120.74 -8.77 28.32
CA GLU A 53 -122.22 -8.94 28.76
C GLU A 53 -123.41 -9.04 27.72
N GLY A 54 -124.69 -9.51 27.95
CA GLY A 54 -125.56 -9.85 29.14
C GLY A 54 -126.86 -10.76 28.92
N ARG A 55 -128.04 -10.57 29.61
CA ARG A 55 -129.20 -11.57 29.85
C ARG A 55 -130.61 -10.95 30.25
N PRO A 56 -131.73 -11.59 30.79
CA PRO A 56 -132.54 -12.88 30.61
C PRO A 56 -134.16 -12.84 30.87
N ASN A 57 -134.90 -14.01 30.91
CA ASN A 57 -136.16 -14.39 31.70
C ASN A 57 -137.68 -14.47 31.16
N SER A 58 -138.70 -14.86 32.01
CA SER A 58 -139.94 -15.72 31.67
C SER A 58 -141.47 -15.32 32.02
N PRO A 59 -142.36 -15.99 32.89
CA PRO A 59 -143.84 -16.31 32.65
C PRO A 59 -144.88 -15.92 33.83
N PRO A 60 -146.05 -16.56 34.28
CA PRO A 60 -147.12 -17.58 33.83
C PRO A 60 -148.67 -17.46 34.30
N ARG A 61 -149.62 -18.36 33.85
CA ARG A 61 -150.83 -19.05 34.57
C ARG A 61 -152.35 -18.50 34.71
N ALA A 62 -153.33 -19.45 34.91
CA ALA A 62 -154.71 -19.44 35.62
C ALA A 62 -156.03 -18.84 34.96
N SER A 63 -157.28 -18.84 35.55
CA SER A 63 -158.38 -19.86 35.89
C SER A 63 -159.81 -19.16 36.00
N ASP A 64 -161.04 -19.56 36.48
CA ASP A 64 -161.75 -20.65 37.27
C ASP A 64 -163.36 -20.50 37.34
N GLY A 65 -164.21 -21.47 37.84
CA GLY A 65 -165.54 -21.22 38.55
C GLY A 65 -166.99 -21.83 38.23
N GLN A 66 -167.64 -22.54 39.22
CA GLN A 66 -169.11 -22.65 39.66
C GLN A 66 -170.35 -23.04 38.73
N SER A 67 -171.64 -23.30 39.16
CA SER A 67 -172.35 -24.02 40.30
C SER A 67 -173.94 -24.10 40.18
N MET A 68 -174.71 -24.74 41.14
CA MET A 68 -176.22 -24.75 41.43
C MET A 68 -177.24 -25.62 40.57
N THR A 69 -178.54 -25.99 40.88
CA THR A 69 -179.55 -25.90 42.04
C THR A 69 -180.58 -27.11 42.22
N ARG A 70 -181.95 -26.99 42.38
CA ARG A 70 -182.92 -27.99 43.03
C ARG A 70 -184.49 -27.86 42.76
N ASP A 71 -185.30 -28.94 43.01
CA ASP A 71 -186.80 -29.19 43.14
C ASP A 71 -187.75 -28.96 41.92
N THR A 72 -188.83 -29.74 41.61
CA THR A 72 -189.72 -30.69 42.34
C THR A 72 -189.81 -32.11 41.71
N PHE A 73 -190.48 -33.08 42.37
CA PHE A 73 -190.00 -34.48 42.39
C PHE A 73 -190.73 -35.54 41.52
N GLU A 74 -192.04 -35.44 41.24
CA GLU A 74 -192.85 -36.62 40.78
C GLU A 74 -193.33 -36.57 39.31
N ASP A 75 -192.93 -35.55 38.54
CA ASP A 75 -193.00 -35.52 37.06
C ASP A 75 -191.62 -35.87 36.43
N TYR A 76 -190.68 -36.33 37.27
CA TYR A 76 -189.25 -36.37 36.98
C TYR A 76 -188.79 -37.67 36.31
N GLU A 77 -189.23 -38.85 36.79
CA GLU A 77 -188.75 -40.14 36.28
C GLU A 77 -189.12 -40.37 34.81
N GLN A 78 -190.37 -40.08 34.43
CA GLN A 78 -190.85 -40.33 33.07
C GLN A 78 -190.22 -39.40 32.03
N LYS A 79 -189.76 -38.21 32.45
CA LYS A 79 -189.00 -37.27 31.60
C LYS A 79 -187.50 -37.56 31.58
N GLN A 80 -186.92 -38.10 32.66
CA GLN A 80 -185.50 -38.48 32.68
C GLN A 80 -185.17 -39.52 31.61
N THR A 81 -185.98 -40.57 31.44
CA THR A 81 -185.68 -41.66 30.50
C THR A 81 -185.59 -41.17 29.06
N GLU A 82 -186.48 -40.25 28.64
CA GLU A 82 -186.43 -39.67 27.30
C GLU A 82 -185.28 -38.67 27.13
N TYR A 83 -184.95 -37.90 28.19
CA TYR A 83 -183.84 -36.95 28.19
C TYR A 83 -182.48 -37.62 28.03
N TYR A 84 -182.18 -38.69 28.78
CA TYR A 84 -180.91 -39.41 28.67
C TYR A 84 -180.69 -40.05 27.29
N SER A 85 -181.76 -40.52 26.63
CA SER A 85 -181.69 -41.07 25.27
C SER A 85 -181.30 -40.01 24.23
N ARG A 86 -181.80 -38.77 24.39
CA ARG A 86 -181.38 -37.62 23.57
C ARG A 86 -179.95 -37.18 23.89
N LEU A 87 -179.58 -37.15 25.17
CA LEU A 87 -178.24 -36.73 25.62
C LEU A 87 -177.14 -37.65 25.09
N ASN A 88 -177.32 -38.97 25.13
CA ASN A 88 -176.33 -39.93 24.61
C ASN A 88 -176.11 -39.79 23.10
N ASN A 89 -177.17 -39.52 22.32
CA ASN A 89 -177.04 -39.23 20.89
C ASN A 89 -176.28 -37.93 20.60
N GLN A 90 -176.31 -36.96 21.52
CA GLN A 90 -175.60 -35.69 21.40
C GLN A 90 -174.12 -35.84 21.81
N ILE A 91 -173.83 -36.62 22.85
CA ILE A 91 -172.46 -36.98 23.26
C ILE A 91 -171.72 -37.73 22.13
N PHE A 92 -172.36 -38.71 21.50
CA PHE A 92 -171.76 -39.47 20.39
C PHE A 92 -171.41 -38.59 19.18
N ARG A 93 -172.19 -37.52 18.91
CA ARG A 93 -171.86 -36.54 17.87
C ARG A 93 -170.67 -35.64 18.23
N LEU A 94 -170.50 -35.30 19.50
CA LEU A 94 -169.37 -34.48 19.97
C LEU A 94 -168.05 -35.27 19.93
N GLN A 95 -168.04 -36.54 20.36
CA GLN A 95 -166.85 -37.38 20.27
C GLN A 95 -166.33 -37.52 18.82
N LYS A 96 -167.23 -37.56 17.83
CA LYS A 96 -166.87 -37.67 16.41
C LYS A 96 -166.30 -36.36 15.82
N LEU A 97 -166.53 -35.22 16.46
CA LEU A 97 -165.90 -33.93 16.08
C LEU A 97 -164.50 -33.80 16.67
N ASP A 98 -164.29 -34.24 17.92
CA ASP A 98 -163.00 -34.19 18.60
C ASP A 98 -161.93 -35.04 17.90
N GLN A 99 -162.31 -36.23 17.44
CA GLN A 99 -161.41 -37.10 16.66
C GLN A 99 -160.94 -36.46 15.34
N ALA A 100 -161.81 -35.74 14.64
CA ALA A 100 -161.46 -35.02 13.40
C ALA A 100 -160.58 -33.77 13.65
N SER A 101 -160.67 -33.17 14.84
CA SER A 101 -159.77 -32.09 15.28
C SER A 101 -158.33 -32.60 15.44
N SER A 102 -158.17 -33.72 16.16
CA SER A 102 -156.88 -34.32 16.49
C SER A 102 -156.03 -34.68 15.26
N GLU A 103 -156.63 -35.31 14.25
CA GLU A 103 -155.92 -35.71 13.02
C GLU A 103 -155.37 -34.50 12.23
N ASN A 104 -156.10 -33.39 12.21
CA ASN A 104 -155.68 -32.17 11.52
C ASN A 104 -154.51 -31.47 12.23
N ILE A 105 -154.52 -31.48 13.57
CA ILE A 105 -153.42 -30.94 14.39
C ILE A 105 -152.13 -31.75 14.19
N GLN A 106 -152.20 -33.09 14.16
CA GLN A 106 -151.03 -33.93 13.91
C GLN A 106 -150.43 -33.70 12.51
N ARG A 107 -151.29 -33.46 11.49
CA ARG A 107 -150.83 -33.13 10.14
C ARG A 107 -150.00 -31.84 10.10
N LEU A 108 -150.51 -30.77 10.72
CA LEU A 108 -149.83 -29.47 10.77
C LEU A 108 -148.50 -29.53 11.54
N LEU A 109 -148.45 -30.25 12.67
CA LEU A 109 -147.21 -30.43 13.44
C LEU A 109 -146.12 -31.15 12.64
N LYS A 110 -146.50 -32.14 11.82
CA LYS A 110 -145.56 -32.89 10.97
C LYS A 110 -145.01 -32.03 9.82
N GLU A 111 -145.85 -31.16 9.25
CA GLU A 111 -145.47 -30.22 8.20
C GLU A 111 -144.57 -29.08 8.72
N LEU A 112 -144.80 -28.62 9.96
CA LEU A 112 -143.95 -27.64 10.65
C LEU A 112 -142.55 -28.21 10.95
N ALA A 113 -142.48 -29.45 11.44
CA ALA A 113 -141.21 -30.13 11.76
C ALA A 113 -140.30 -30.25 10.51
N SER A 114 -140.86 -30.67 9.37
CA SER A 114 -140.13 -30.83 8.11
C SER A 114 -139.45 -29.54 7.66
N LYS A 115 -140.12 -28.39 7.78
CA LYS A 115 -139.55 -27.08 7.40
C LYS A 115 -138.51 -26.56 8.39
N MET A 116 -138.58 -27.00 9.65
CA MET A 116 -137.59 -26.64 10.66
C MET A 116 -136.25 -27.35 10.43
N GLU A 117 -136.29 -28.55 9.84
CA GLU A 117 -135.10 -29.34 9.45
C GLU A 117 -134.38 -28.71 8.25
N GLU A 118 -135.11 -28.33 7.19
CA GLU A 118 -134.58 -27.58 6.03
C GLU A 118 -133.83 -26.30 6.44
N VAL A 119 -134.37 -25.54 7.40
CA VAL A 119 -133.75 -24.29 7.90
C VAL A 119 -132.47 -24.56 8.69
N GLN A 120 -132.41 -25.65 9.46
CA GLN A 120 -131.19 -26.00 10.21
C GLN A 120 -130.07 -26.48 9.27
N GLU A 121 -130.39 -27.19 8.19
CA GLU A 121 -129.39 -27.63 7.21
C GLU A 121 -128.82 -26.44 6.42
N ALA A 122 -129.66 -25.50 5.99
CA ALA A 122 -129.24 -24.25 5.37
C ALA A 122 -128.31 -23.41 6.27
N GLN A 123 -128.55 -23.39 7.59
CA GLN A 123 -127.69 -22.68 8.54
C GLN A 123 -126.29 -23.31 8.70
N ARG A 124 -126.14 -24.63 8.52
CA ARG A 124 -124.83 -25.30 8.55
C ARG A 124 -123.98 -24.91 7.34
N GLY A 125 -124.56 -24.94 6.13
CA GLY A 125 -123.83 -24.56 4.90
C GLY A 125 -123.32 -23.10 4.89
N LEU A 126 -124.00 -22.20 5.61
CA LEU A 126 -123.55 -20.81 5.77
C LEU A 126 -122.34 -20.68 6.70
N ALA A 127 -122.18 -21.58 7.67
CA ALA A 127 -121.02 -21.57 8.57
C ALA A 127 -119.75 -22.04 7.85
N ASP A 128 -119.83 -23.15 7.10
CA ASP A 128 -118.68 -23.72 6.39
C ASP A 128 -118.13 -22.80 5.29
N THR A 129 -119.02 -22.13 4.56
CA THR A 129 -118.64 -21.15 3.54
C THR A 129 -117.94 -19.92 4.12
N GLN A 130 -118.35 -19.46 5.31
CA GLN A 130 -117.69 -18.36 6.01
C GLN A 130 -116.28 -18.74 6.52
N ILE A 131 -116.07 -20.00 6.93
CA ILE A 131 -114.74 -20.52 7.31
C ILE A 131 -113.81 -20.54 6.10
N GLN A 132 -114.27 -21.04 4.95
CA GLN A 132 -113.48 -21.08 3.71
C GLN A 132 -113.10 -19.68 3.20
N LEU A 133 -114.02 -18.70 3.31
CA LEU A 133 -113.76 -17.31 2.92
C LEU A 133 -112.63 -16.66 3.74
N ASN A 134 -112.58 -16.95 5.05
CA ASN A 134 -111.53 -16.43 5.92
C ASN A 134 -110.17 -17.09 5.66
N ALA A 135 -110.14 -18.40 5.40
CA ALA A 135 -108.92 -19.11 5.02
C ALA A 135 -108.30 -18.55 3.71
N CYS A 136 -109.13 -18.20 2.72
CA CYS A 136 -108.64 -17.57 1.48
C CYS A 136 -108.01 -16.19 1.72
N LYS A 137 -108.55 -15.38 2.63
CA LYS A 137 -108.01 -14.05 2.97
C LYS A 137 -106.64 -14.15 3.65
N GLU A 138 -106.43 -15.12 4.53
CA GLU A 138 -105.10 -15.37 5.10
C GLU A 138 -104.09 -15.84 4.04
N ALA A 139 -104.50 -16.75 3.14
CA ALA A 139 -103.64 -17.23 2.06
C ALA A 139 -103.19 -16.09 1.13
N GLN A 140 -104.10 -15.18 0.77
CA GLN A 140 -103.76 -13.98 -0.03
C GLN A 140 -102.77 -13.07 0.71
N LYS A 141 -102.99 -12.79 2.00
CA LYS A 141 -102.08 -11.95 2.80
C LYS A 141 -100.66 -12.54 2.86
N ARG A 142 -100.52 -13.85 3.09
CA ARG A 142 -99.22 -14.54 3.13
C ARG A 142 -98.48 -14.48 1.78
N LEU A 143 -99.19 -14.48 0.66
CA LEU A 143 -98.62 -14.31 -0.68
C LEU A 143 -98.06 -12.91 -0.92
N GLU A 144 -98.74 -11.86 -0.48
CA GLU A 144 -98.26 -10.48 -0.61
C GLU A 144 -97.05 -10.21 0.31
N GLU A 145 -97.06 -10.75 1.54
CA GLU A 145 -95.92 -10.70 2.48
C GLU A 145 -94.71 -11.53 2.02
N GLY A 146 -94.91 -12.55 1.18
CA GLY A 146 -93.84 -13.27 0.49
C GLY A 146 -93.22 -12.41 -0.62
N ARG A 147 -94.05 -11.95 -1.56
CA ARG A 147 -93.60 -11.15 -2.71
C ARG A 147 -92.81 -9.89 -2.33
N LEU A 148 -93.16 -9.26 -1.20
CA LEU A 148 -92.42 -8.10 -0.68
C LEU A 148 -91.03 -8.45 -0.12
N ARG A 149 -90.84 -9.66 0.44
CA ARG A 149 -89.52 -10.16 0.86
C ARG A 149 -88.66 -10.48 -0.36
N ASP A 150 -89.18 -11.24 -1.32
CA ASP A 150 -88.48 -11.56 -2.58
C ASP A 150 -87.99 -10.27 -3.29
N GLN A 151 -88.81 -9.22 -3.28
CA GLN A 151 -88.47 -7.93 -3.89
C GLN A 151 -87.41 -7.13 -3.09
N ALA A 152 -87.28 -7.36 -1.78
CA ALA A 152 -86.21 -6.79 -0.96
C ALA A 152 -84.89 -7.55 -1.15
N GLU A 153 -84.92 -8.88 -1.12
CA GLU A 153 -83.74 -9.74 -1.36
C GLU A 153 -83.17 -9.52 -2.77
N LEU A 154 -84.03 -9.41 -3.79
CA LEU A 154 -83.62 -9.07 -5.16
C LEU A 154 -82.98 -7.67 -5.28
N LYS A 155 -83.28 -6.73 -4.37
CA LYS A 155 -82.60 -5.43 -4.29
C LYS A 155 -81.25 -5.53 -3.60
N ALA A 156 -81.16 -6.27 -2.49
CA ALA A 156 -79.91 -6.51 -1.77
C ALA A 156 -78.86 -7.15 -2.69
N CYS A 157 -79.21 -8.28 -3.33
CA CYS A 157 -78.34 -8.99 -4.26
C CYS A 157 -77.91 -8.13 -5.48
N LYS A 158 -78.78 -7.22 -5.97
CA LYS A 158 -78.43 -6.23 -7.03
C LYS A 158 -77.52 -5.09 -6.55
N THR A 159 -77.26 -4.99 -5.26
CA THR A 159 -76.33 -4.00 -4.67
C THR A 159 -74.97 -4.67 -4.48
N GLU A 160 -74.94 -5.84 -3.82
CA GLU A 160 -73.75 -6.70 -3.74
C GLU A 160 -73.16 -6.98 -5.13
N LEU A 161 -73.98 -7.35 -6.13
CA LEU A 161 -73.50 -7.67 -7.49
C LEU A 161 -72.96 -6.43 -8.25
N ARG A 162 -73.21 -5.20 -7.77
CA ARG A 162 -72.52 -3.99 -8.24
C ARG A 162 -71.20 -3.76 -7.51
N GLU A 163 -71.15 -4.00 -6.21
CA GLU A 163 -69.92 -3.93 -5.41
C GLU A 163 -68.89 -4.97 -5.87
N TRP A 164 -69.31 -6.22 -6.08
CA TRP A 164 -68.48 -7.28 -6.67
C TRP A 164 -67.99 -6.95 -8.09
N ARG A 165 -68.76 -6.20 -8.89
CA ARG A 165 -68.27 -5.68 -10.19
C ARG A 165 -67.23 -4.58 -10.01
N GLY A 166 -67.38 -3.73 -9.00
CA GLY A 166 -66.39 -2.73 -8.61
C GLY A 166 -65.07 -3.34 -8.15
N THR A 167 -65.11 -4.32 -7.25
CA THR A 167 -63.90 -5.03 -6.77
C THR A 167 -63.22 -5.83 -7.87
N VAL A 168 -63.97 -6.55 -8.72
CA VAL A 168 -63.40 -7.25 -9.89
C VAL A 168 -62.76 -6.28 -10.88
N ALA A 169 -63.36 -5.12 -11.15
CA ALA A 169 -62.74 -4.10 -12.01
C ALA A 169 -61.45 -3.51 -11.40
N HIS A 170 -61.43 -3.27 -10.09
CA HIS A 170 -60.25 -2.80 -9.37
C HIS A 170 -59.11 -3.83 -9.38
N ILE A 171 -59.43 -5.11 -9.09
CA ILE A 171 -58.48 -6.23 -9.16
C ILE A 171 -57.96 -6.43 -10.59
N HIS A 172 -58.81 -6.28 -11.61
CA HIS A 172 -58.38 -6.38 -13.01
C HIS A 172 -57.40 -5.26 -13.42
N ASN A 173 -57.58 -4.03 -12.91
CA ASN A 173 -56.62 -2.95 -13.13
C ASN A 173 -55.28 -3.24 -12.41
N ILE A 174 -55.33 -3.63 -11.12
CA ILE A 174 -54.11 -4.03 -10.38
C ILE A 174 -53.36 -5.16 -11.11
N ALA A 175 -54.07 -6.19 -11.58
CA ALA A 175 -53.49 -7.31 -12.32
C ALA A 175 -52.95 -6.93 -13.71
N LYS A 176 -53.40 -5.80 -14.28
CA LYS A 176 -52.91 -5.25 -15.55
C LYS A 176 -51.66 -4.38 -15.37
N ASP A 177 -51.52 -3.73 -14.22
CA ASP A 177 -50.38 -2.88 -13.89
C ASP A 177 -49.22 -3.69 -13.28
N LEU A 178 -49.50 -4.79 -12.58
CA LEU A 178 -48.53 -5.72 -11.99
C LEU A 178 -47.37 -6.15 -12.94
N PRO A 179 -47.61 -6.52 -14.21
CA PRO A 179 -46.54 -6.89 -15.15
C PRO A 179 -45.62 -5.71 -15.54
N THR A 180 -46.07 -4.48 -15.30
CA THR A 180 -45.30 -3.25 -15.54
C THR A 180 -44.39 -2.98 -14.34
N GLU A 181 -44.92 -3.10 -13.12
CA GLU A 181 -44.13 -3.04 -11.88
C GLU A 181 -43.10 -4.18 -11.80
N GLN A 182 -43.47 -5.40 -12.18
CA GLN A 182 -42.56 -6.54 -12.20
C GLN A 182 -41.39 -6.32 -13.17
N LYS A 183 -41.63 -5.75 -14.36
CA LYS A 183 -40.57 -5.33 -15.30
C LYS A 183 -39.72 -4.19 -14.75
N ALA A 184 -40.30 -3.23 -14.04
CA ALA A 184 -39.55 -2.16 -13.38
C ALA A 184 -38.66 -2.71 -12.25
N HIS A 185 -39.15 -3.70 -11.49
CA HIS A 185 -38.39 -4.39 -10.45
C HIS A 185 -37.23 -5.21 -11.05
N GLU A 186 -37.47 -5.99 -12.10
CA GLU A 186 -36.41 -6.69 -12.84
C GLU A 186 -35.36 -5.73 -13.42
N ALA A 187 -35.78 -4.60 -13.98
CA ALA A 187 -34.88 -3.58 -14.51
C ALA A 187 -34.03 -2.94 -13.40
N THR A 188 -34.63 -2.69 -12.24
CA THR A 188 -33.94 -2.19 -11.04
C THR A 188 -32.95 -3.24 -10.51
N GLN A 189 -33.33 -4.51 -10.44
CA GLN A 189 -32.48 -5.61 -9.99
C GLN A 189 -31.29 -5.85 -10.95
N ARG A 190 -31.52 -5.79 -12.27
CA ARG A 190 -30.46 -5.82 -13.28
C ARG A 190 -29.54 -4.60 -13.19
N GLY A 191 -30.10 -3.42 -12.90
CA GLY A 191 -29.33 -2.21 -12.60
C GLY A 191 -28.44 -2.35 -11.37
N LEU A 192 -28.97 -2.96 -10.29
CA LEU A 192 -28.22 -3.23 -9.06
C LEU A 192 -27.09 -4.25 -9.29
N GLN A 193 -27.36 -5.33 -10.04
CA GLN A 193 -26.34 -6.31 -10.44
C GLN A 193 -25.23 -5.67 -11.29
N ALA A 194 -25.58 -4.82 -12.25
CA ALA A 194 -24.63 -4.10 -13.08
C ALA A 194 -23.86 -3.01 -12.30
N TYR A 195 -24.44 -2.44 -11.25
CA TYR A 195 -23.76 -1.54 -10.32
C TYR A 195 -22.74 -2.31 -9.46
N ASN A 196 -23.16 -3.41 -8.82
CA ASN A 196 -22.29 -4.25 -8.00
C ASN A 196 -21.09 -4.77 -8.81
N ALA A 197 -21.33 -5.36 -10.00
CA ALA A 197 -20.27 -5.86 -10.87
C ALA A 197 -19.29 -4.75 -11.35
N ARG A 198 -19.71 -3.48 -11.38
CA ARG A 198 -18.82 -2.33 -11.61
C ARG A 198 -18.06 -1.90 -10.36
N GLN A 199 -18.67 -2.01 -9.19
CA GLN A 199 -18.01 -1.76 -7.90
C GLN A 199 -16.92 -2.81 -7.64
N ASP A 200 -17.21 -4.09 -7.91
CA ASP A 200 -16.26 -5.20 -7.84
C ASP A 200 -15.08 -4.94 -8.79
N HIS A 201 -15.34 -4.66 -10.07
CA HIS A 201 -14.29 -4.31 -11.04
C HIS A 201 -13.49 -3.06 -10.64
N ALA A 202 -14.11 -2.06 -10.02
CA ALA A 202 -13.41 -0.86 -9.55
C ALA A 202 -12.53 -1.16 -8.33
N GLN A 203 -12.93 -2.10 -7.48
CA GLN A 203 -12.14 -2.59 -6.36
C GLN A 203 -10.95 -3.43 -6.84
N ASP A 204 -11.16 -4.35 -7.79
CA ASP A 204 -10.09 -5.14 -8.43
C ASP A 204 -9.04 -4.23 -9.07
N ASN A 205 -9.47 -3.29 -9.94
CA ASN A 205 -8.59 -2.28 -10.54
C ASN A 205 -7.88 -1.42 -9.49
N GLY A 206 -8.52 -1.17 -8.34
CA GLY A 206 -7.93 -0.49 -7.20
C GLY A 206 -6.78 -1.28 -6.57
N THR A 207 -6.95 -2.61 -6.40
CA THR A 207 -5.89 -3.50 -5.92
C THR A 207 -4.75 -3.63 -6.91
N GLU A 208 -5.02 -3.75 -8.22
CA GLU A 208 -3.99 -3.81 -9.26
C GLU A 208 -3.18 -2.50 -9.30
N LEU A 209 -3.84 -1.35 -9.23
CA LEU A 209 -3.17 -0.05 -9.16
C LEU A 209 -2.31 0.11 -7.89
N GLN A 210 -2.67 -0.52 -6.78
CA GLN A 210 -1.84 -0.52 -5.57
C GLN A 210 -0.64 -1.46 -5.71
N ASP A 211 -0.84 -2.69 -6.15
CA ASP A 211 0.22 -3.68 -6.38
C ASP A 211 1.26 -3.18 -7.43
N LEU A 212 0.80 -2.54 -8.50
CA LEU A 212 1.67 -1.87 -9.48
C LEU A 212 2.46 -0.69 -8.87
N ARG A 213 1.87 0.08 -7.94
CA ARG A 213 2.58 1.16 -7.21
C ARG A 213 3.62 0.59 -6.25
N GLU A 214 3.31 -0.49 -5.55
CA GLU A 214 4.22 -1.15 -4.62
C GLU A 214 5.41 -1.79 -5.35
N LYS A 215 5.17 -2.47 -6.48
CA LYS A 215 6.20 -2.97 -7.41
C LYS A 215 7.07 -1.83 -7.95
N LEU A 216 6.48 -0.74 -8.43
CA LEU A 216 7.22 0.43 -8.93
C LEU A 216 8.06 1.10 -7.80
N ALA A 217 7.54 1.13 -6.57
CA ALA A 217 8.28 1.59 -5.40
C ALA A 217 9.40 0.62 -4.96
N ALA A 218 9.25 -0.69 -5.18
CA ALA A 218 10.30 -1.68 -4.98
C ALA A 218 11.44 -1.51 -6.00
N SER A 219 11.15 -1.51 -7.30
CA SER A 219 12.17 -1.34 -8.34
C SER A 219 12.87 0.02 -8.29
N ARG A 220 12.22 1.08 -7.80
CA ARG A 220 12.91 2.36 -7.49
C ARG A 220 13.90 2.24 -6.33
N ARG A 221 13.61 1.46 -5.29
CA ARG A 221 14.55 1.19 -4.19
C ARG A 221 15.71 0.33 -4.66
N GLU A 222 15.44 -0.70 -5.46
CA GLU A 222 16.46 -1.57 -6.07
C GLU A 222 17.40 -0.78 -7.00
N LEU A 223 16.85 0.09 -7.86
CA LEU A 223 17.66 0.99 -8.70
C LEU A 223 18.48 1.99 -7.88
N SER A 224 17.97 2.51 -6.76
CA SER A 224 18.76 3.37 -5.87
C SER A 224 19.88 2.60 -5.20
N ALA A 225 19.61 1.42 -4.64
CA ALA A 225 20.63 0.59 -4.00
C ALA A 225 21.72 0.17 -5.01
N CYS A 226 21.32 -0.30 -6.19
CA CYS A 226 22.25 -0.67 -7.26
C CYS A 226 23.09 0.54 -7.75
N LYS A 227 22.49 1.74 -7.82
CA LYS A 227 23.22 2.98 -8.12
C LYS A 227 24.22 3.32 -7.01
N ASP A 228 23.81 3.26 -5.74
CA ASP A 228 24.66 3.61 -4.60
C ASP A 228 25.82 2.60 -4.45
N ASP A 229 25.57 1.32 -4.73
CA ASP A 229 26.60 0.28 -4.83
C ASP A 229 27.50 0.47 -6.06
N LEU A 230 26.98 0.90 -7.22
CA LEU A 230 27.79 1.31 -8.36
C LEU A 230 28.74 2.47 -8.00
N PHE A 231 28.27 3.46 -7.23
CA PHE A 231 29.11 4.57 -6.75
C PHE A 231 30.12 4.13 -5.67
N ARG A 232 29.79 3.15 -4.82
CA ARG A 232 30.76 2.51 -3.91
C ARG A 232 31.83 1.69 -4.66
N LEU A 233 31.48 1.16 -5.82
CA LEU A 233 32.37 0.41 -6.72
C LEU A 233 33.14 1.31 -7.71
N GLN A 234 32.86 2.61 -7.77
CA GLN A 234 33.71 3.53 -8.54
C GLN A 234 35.10 3.62 -7.87
N PRO A 235 36.21 3.52 -8.62
CA PRO A 235 37.55 3.59 -8.06
C PRO A 235 37.75 4.88 -7.25
N ILE A 236 38.11 4.74 -5.97
CA ILE A 236 38.37 5.86 -5.07
C ILE A 236 39.42 6.77 -5.72
N ALA A 237 39.09 8.08 -5.78
CA ALA A 237 39.77 9.13 -6.54
C ALA A 237 41.27 8.85 -6.78
N GLN A 238 41.62 8.63 -8.04
CA GLN A 238 43.02 8.41 -8.42
C GLN A 238 43.84 9.66 -8.09
N ILE A 239 44.94 9.47 -7.34
CA ILE A 239 45.92 10.51 -7.07
C ILE A 239 46.47 11.04 -8.40
N ALA A 240 46.53 12.36 -8.56
CA ALA A 240 46.96 12.97 -9.80
C ALA A 240 48.47 12.82 -10.01
N ASP A 241 48.88 12.54 -11.25
CA ASP A 241 50.28 12.49 -11.70
C ASP A 241 51.08 13.75 -11.30
N SER A 242 50.41 14.91 -11.22
CA SER A 242 51.00 16.18 -10.79
C SER A 242 51.39 16.20 -9.31
N ASP A 243 50.67 15.47 -8.46
CA ASP A 243 50.92 15.46 -7.01
C ASP A 243 51.99 14.43 -6.68
N ILE A 244 51.96 13.28 -7.37
CA ILE A 244 53.07 12.31 -7.42
C ILE A 244 54.38 12.96 -7.89
N SER A 245 54.33 13.86 -8.89
CA SER A 245 55.50 14.63 -9.29
C SER A 245 55.96 15.58 -8.18
N LYS A 246 55.06 16.36 -7.56
CA LYS A 246 55.41 17.29 -6.46
C LYS A 246 56.03 16.57 -5.26
N ASP A 247 55.49 15.43 -4.86
CA ASP A 247 56.02 14.64 -3.75
C ASP A 247 57.42 14.12 -4.07
N PHE A 248 57.66 13.73 -5.33
CA PHE A 248 59.00 13.34 -5.77
C PHE A 248 59.95 14.53 -5.95
N ASP A 249 59.45 15.71 -6.33
CA ASP A 249 60.18 16.98 -6.37
C ASP A 249 60.58 17.44 -4.97
N PHE A 250 59.70 17.23 -3.97
CA PHE A 250 60.01 17.43 -2.56
C PHE A 250 61.12 16.49 -2.08
N ILE A 251 61.02 15.17 -2.33
CA ILE A 251 62.07 14.20 -1.97
C ILE A 251 63.39 14.54 -2.66
N CYS A 252 63.34 14.91 -3.95
CA CYS A 252 64.40 15.58 -4.70
C CYS A 252 65.13 16.65 -3.87
N GLN A 253 64.37 17.68 -3.49
CA GLN A 253 64.91 18.81 -2.77
C GLN A 253 65.38 18.46 -1.35
N GLN A 254 64.74 17.52 -0.64
CA GLN A 254 65.22 17.11 0.70
C GLN A 254 66.53 16.35 0.65
N ILE A 255 66.75 15.48 -0.35
CA ILE A 255 68.03 14.80 -0.57
C ILE A 255 69.12 15.83 -0.84
N VAL A 256 68.84 16.83 -1.70
CA VAL A 256 69.75 17.94 -1.98
C VAL A 256 70.03 18.76 -0.72
N ASN A 257 69.01 19.18 0.03
CA ASN A 257 69.15 19.99 1.24
C ASN A 257 69.92 19.27 2.36
N TRP A 258 69.65 17.97 2.57
CA TRP A 258 70.31 17.17 3.58
C TRP A 258 71.79 16.99 3.25
N ILE A 259 72.11 16.76 1.98
CA ILE A 259 73.49 16.73 1.48
C ILE A 259 74.14 18.10 1.65
N ASP A 260 73.53 19.17 1.16
CA ASP A 260 74.16 20.50 1.16
C ASP A 260 74.25 21.10 2.59
N GLY A 261 73.51 20.56 3.55
CA GLY A 261 73.64 20.88 4.98
C GLY A 261 74.66 20.02 5.74
N GLU A 262 74.74 18.71 5.47
CA GLU A 262 75.57 17.78 6.25
C GLU A 262 76.90 17.41 5.58
N LEU A 263 76.99 17.45 4.24
CA LEU A 263 78.19 17.12 3.45
C LEU A 263 79.20 18.28 3.28
N LEU A 264 78.95 19.44 3.88
CA LEU A 264 79.93 20.54 3.92
C LEU A 264 81.06 20.35 4.96
N SER A 265 81.05 19.28 5.76
CA SER A 265 82.06 19.02 6.81
C SER A 265 83.04 17.87 6.48
N PHE A 266 83.39 17.68 5.20
CA PHE A 266 84.04 16.46 4.70
C PHE A 266 85.57 16.49 4.49
N GLU A 267 86.28 17.39 5.17
CA GLU A 267 87.75 17.41 5.21
C GLU A 267 88.40 16.14 5.86
N GLN A 268 87.58 15.12 6.20
CA GLN A 268 87.94 13.92 6.95
C GLN A 268 87.33 12.63 6.36
N ALA A 269 87.02 12.60 5.06
CA ALA A 269 86.62 11.36 4.37
C ALA A 269 87.72 10.28 4.46
N ASN A 270 87.34 9.03 4.77
CA ASN A 270 88.30 7.94 4.93
C ASN A 270 88.56 7.25 3.56
N PRO A 271 89.79 7.25 3.02
CA PRO A 271 90.06 6.70 1.69
C PRO A 271 89.94 5.17 1.60
N HIS A 272 89.79 4.46 2.72
CA HIS A 272 89.83 2.99 2.79
C HIS A 272 88.46 2.31 2.92
N LEU A 273 87.61 2.52 1.93
CA LEU A 273 86.38 1.76 1.71
C LEU A 273 86.66 0.29 1.36
N SER A 274 85.94 -0.64 2.00
CA SER A 274 85.90 -2.05 1.58
C SER A 274 84.99 -2.24 0.37
N GLN A 275 85.15 -3.38 -0.32
CA GLN A 275 84.43 -3.69 -1.55
C GLN A 275 83.04 -4.27 -1.30
N GLU A 276 82.80 -4.89 -0.14
CA GLU A 276 81.56 -5.61 0.17
C GLU A 276 80.49 -4.64 0.70
N ASP A 277 80.89 -3.76 1.61
CA ASP A 277 80.14 -2.64 2.18
C ASP A 277 79.47 -1.79 1.08
N PHE A 278 80.23 -1.44 0.04
CA PHE A 278 79.75 -0.59 -1.04
C PHE A 278 78.66 -1.26 -1.91
N PHE A 279 78.58 -2.60 -1.91
CA PHE A 279 77.46 -3.31 -2.55
C PHE A 279 76.19 -3.31 -1.70
N ALA A 280 76.27 -3.21 -0.36
CA ALA A 280 75.09 -3.18 0.51
C ALA A 280 74.17 -1.99 0.23
N VAL A 281 74.79 -0.85 -0.16
CA VAL A 281 74.12 0.39 -0.61
C VAL A 281 73.50 0.28 -2.01
N GLY A 282 73.83 -0.77 -2.77
CA GLY A 282 73.52 -0.87 -4.21
C GLY A 282 74.49 -0.10 -5.11
N GLY A 283 75.69 0.22 -4.62
CA GLY A 283 76.71 0.98 -5.34
C GLY A 283 77.56 0.12 -6.28
N ASP A 284 78.01 0.73 -7.39
CA ASP A 284 79.06 0.17 -8.25
C ASP A 284 80.44 0.48 -7.65
N ILE A 285 81.29 -0.52 -7.44
CA ILE A 285 82.70 -0.41 -7.04
C ILE A 285 83.44 0.74 -7.75
N LYS A 286 83.13 0.97 -9.03
CA LYS A 286 83.73 2.03 -9.84
C LYS A 286 83.40 3.45 -9.33
N ILE A 287 82.25 3.66 -8.65
CA ILE A 287 81.92 4.90 -7.91
C ILE A 287 82.83 5.04 -6.70
N ALA A 288 82.97 4.01 -5.86
CA ALA A 288 83.84 4.04 -4.67
C ALA A 288 85.29 4.42 -5.07
N ARG A 289 85.80 3.79 -6.13
CA ARG A 289 87.11 4.09 -6.72
C ARG A 289 87.22 5.45 -7.40
N ARG A 290 86.11 6.20 -7.55
CA ARG A 290 86.10 7.59 -8.02
C ARG A 290 85.97 8.59 -6.86
N LEU A 291 85.13 8.32 -5.85
CA LEU A 291 85.09 9.05 -4.58
C LEU A 291 86.51 9.20 -3.99
N GLN A 292 87.25 8.09 -3.92
CA GLN A 292 88.65 8.02 -3.46
C GLN A 292 89.67 8.85 -4.27
N LYS A 293 89.27 9.44 -5.41
CA LYS A 293 90.17 10.15 -6.35
C LYS A 293 89.73 11.57 -6.69
N ASP A 294 88.52 11.95 -6.29
CA ASP A 294 87.82 13.10 -6.86
C ASP A 294 86.78 13.62 -5.88
N THR A 295 87.24 14.38 -4.88
CA THR A 295 86.39 14.94 -3.82
C THR A 295 85.39 15.96 -4.35
N GLU A 296 85.63 16.56 -5.52
CA GLU A 296 84.66 17.44 -6.20
C GLU A 296 83.37 16.71 -6.62
N LEU A 297 83.39 15.37 -6.67
CA LEU A 297 82.23 14.53 -6.98
C LEU A 297 81.44 14.05 -5.75
N GLU A 298 81.90 14.31 -4.52
CA GLU A 298 81.35 13.70 -3.31
C GLU A 298 79.85 14.00 -3.09
N GLU A 299 79.44 15.25 -3.29
CA GLU A 299 78.02 15.68 -3.22
C GLU A 299 77.14 14.97 -4.26
N TYR A 300 77.66 14.76 -5.47
CA TYR A 300 76.95 14.16 -6.60
C TYR A 300 76.82 12.64 -6.49
N LEU A 301 77.88 11.98 -6.05
CA LEU A 301 77.89 10.54 -5.87
C LEU A 301 77.05 10.16 -4.64
N SER A 302 77.02 10.99 -3.60
CA SER A 302 76.08 10.84 -2.48
C SER A 302 74.61 10.94 -2.93
N ARG A 303 74.25 11.94 -3.75
CA ARG A 303 72.91 12.08 -4.37
C ARG A 303 72.53 10.80 -5.12
N HIS A 304 73.42 10.29 -5.97
CA HIS A 304 73.20 9.05 -6.73
C HIS A 304 73.00 7.83 -5.83
N MET A 305 73.87 7.63 -4.82
CA MET A 305 73.78 6.47 -3.91
C MET A 305 72.48 6.48 -3.11
N ILE A 306 72.05 7.66 -2.61
CA ILE A 306 70.75 7.80 -1.93
C ILE A 306 69.61 7.44 -2.89
N HIS A 307 69.62 7.95 -4.13
CA HIS A 307 68.58 7.63 -5.11
C HIS A 307 68.57 6.15 -5.54
N ARG A 308 69.73 5.49 -5.67
CA ARG A 308 69.83 4.05 -5.94
C ARG A 308 69.30 3.20 -4.79
N TYR A 309 69.59 3.57 -3.55
CA TYR A 309 69.06 2.87 -2.38
C TYR A 309 67.53 2.99 -2.30
N LEU A 310 66.99 4.19 -2.51
CA LEU A 310 65.54 4.42 -2.54
C LEU A 310 64.85 3.69 -3.72
N GLU A 311 65.48 3.64 -4.90
CA GLU A 311 65.02 2.81 -6.03
C GLU A 311 64.97 1.32 -5.63
N ALA A 312 66.09 0.77 -5.17
CA ALA A 312 66.24 -0.66 -4.90
C ALA A 312 65.37 -1.16 -3.73
N LYS A 313 65.10 -0.32 -2.73
CA LYS A 313 64.42 -0.73 -1.48
C LYS A 313 62.95 -0.28 -1.40
N LEU A 314 62.60 0.90 -1.90
CA LEU A 314 61.23 1.46 -1.83
C LEU A 314 60.49 1.44 -3.16
N PHE A 315 61.11 1.98 -4.21
CA PHE A 315 60.40 2.33 -5.44
C PHE A 315 60.40 1.25 -6.52
N GLY A 316 61.28 0.24 -6.42
CA GLY A 316 61.44 -0.84 -7.39
C GLY A 316 60.19 -1.69 -7.61
N GLN A 317 60.02 -2.21 -8.83
CA GLN A 317 58.80 -2.87 -9.29
C GLN A 317 58.36 -4.06 -8.42
N ASN A 318 59.33 -4.79 -7.84
CA ASN A 318 59.10 -5.97 -7.00
C ASN A 318 58.86 -5.63 -5.50
N CYS A 319 58.87 -4.35 -5.13
CA CYS A 319 58.46 -3.93 -3.79
C CYS A 319 56.93 -3.83 -3.74
N ALA A 320 56.29 -4.69 -2.94
CA ALA A 320 54.90 -4.51 -2.53
C ALA A 320 54.80 -3.45 -1.40
N LEU A 321 53.73 -3.45 -0.61
CA LEU A 321 53.67 -2.61 0.59
C LEU A 321 54.85 -2.90 1.53
N LEU A 322 55.49 -1.83 2.00
CA LEU A 322 56.67 -1.88 2.85
C LEU A 322 56.34 -2.52 4.21
N GLY A 323 57.24 -3.36 4.70
CA GLY A 323 57.06 -4.14 5.94
C GLY A 323 56.21 -5.41 5.80
N LEU A 324 55.56 -5.68 4.65
CA LEU A 324 54.78 -6.92 4.49
C LEU A 324 55.67 -8.17 4.51
N PRO A 325 55.33 -9.18 5.35
CA PRO A 325 55.98 -10.49 5.35
C PRO A 325 55.97 -11.16 3.98
N ARG A 326 57.04 -11.91 3.68
CA ARG A 326 57.25 -12.57 2.38
C ARG A 326 56.05 -13.40 1.93
N GLY A 327 55.48 -14.24 2.80
CA GLY A 327 54.34 -15.08 2.46
C GLY A 327 53.07 -14.30 2.09
N ALA A 328 52.81 -13.17 2.75
CA ALA A 328 51.68 -12.29 2.41
C ALA A 328 51.88 -11.63 1.04
N ARG A 329 53.11 -11.22 0.73
CA ARG A 329 53.49 -10.68 -0.58
C ARG A 329 53.32 -11.71 -1.70
N GLU A 330 53.91 -12.90 -1.54
CA GLU A 330 53.80 -14.00 -2.50
C GLU A 330 52.34 -14.43 -2.72
N PHE A 331 51.50 -14.39 -1.67
CA PHE A 331 50.05 -14.65 -1.76
C PHE A 331 49.32 -13.59 -2.60
N LEU A 332 49.58 -12.30 -2.36
CA LEU A 332 48.97 -11.20 -3.12
C LEU A 332 49.37 -11.27 -4.61
N GLU A 333 50.66 -11.42 -4.90
CA GLU A 333 51.19 -11.59 -6.26
C GLU A 333 50.66 -12.85 -6.96
N ARG A 334 50.43 -13.95 -6.21
CA ARG A 334 49.81 -15.16 -6.74
C ARG A 334 48.34 -14.95 -7.05
N THR A 335 47.62 -14.20 -6.21
CA THR A 335 46.20 -13.87 -6.40
C THR A 335 46.02 -13.00 -7.64
N GLU A 336 46.81 -11.94 -7.77
CA GLU A 336 46.84 -11.06 -8.95
C GLU A 336 47.06 -11.84 -10.25
N ARG A 337 48.08 -12.71 -10.29
CA ARG A 337 48.39 -13.61 -11.42
C ARG A 337 47.34 -14.71 -11.65
N SER A 338 46.42 -14.93 -10.72
CA SER A 338 45.33 -15.91 -10.84
C SER A 338 44.04 -15.27 -11.34
N MET A 339 43.77 -13.99 -11.01
CA MET A 339 42.62 -13.25 -11.55
C MET A 339 42.64 -13.15 -13.08
N ALA A 340 43.83 -13.00 -13.67
CA ALA A 340 44.05 -13.02 -15.12
C ALA A 340 43.84 -14.42 -15.77
N LYS A 341 43.55 -15.46 -14.98
CA LYS A 341 43.35 -16.86 -15.41
C LYS A 341 41.99 -17.44 -15.00
N LEU A 342 41.09 -16.60 -14.48
CA LEU A 342 39.71 -16.99 -14.23
C LEU A 342 38.95 -17.17 -15.56
N ASP A 343 37.77 -17.78 -15.49
CA ASP A 343 36.81 -17.83 -16.60
C ASP A 343 35.50 -17.12 -16.18
N PRO A 344 35.10 -16.01 -16.82
CA PRO A 344 35.89 -15.24 -17.80
C PRO A 344 37.11 -14.57 -17.15
N PRO A 345 38.20 -14.34 -17.90
CA PRO A 345 39.41 -13.70 -17.38
C PRO A 345 39.12 -12.24 -16.99
N ARG A 346 39.67 -11.80 -15.86
CA ARG A 346 39.52 -10.41 -15.42
C ARG A 346 40.44 -9.50 -16.23
N ASP A 347 39.91 -8.36 -16.64
CA ASP A 347 40.70 -7.35 -17.32
C ASP A 347 41.69 -6.68 -16.35
N ARG A 348 42.72 -6.04 -16.91
CA ARG A 348 43.78 -5.43 -16.10
C ARG A 348 43.28 -4.24 -15.28
N ALA A 349 42.25 -3.53 -15.73
CA ALA A 349 41.64 -2.46 -14.95
C ALA A 349 40.98 -2.99 -13.66
N THR A 350 40.23 -4.09 -13.74
CA THR A 350 39.67 -4.77 -12.55
C THR A 350 40.78 -5.28 -11.63
N ILE A 351 41.85 -5.87 -12.17
CA ILE A 351 42.98 -6.39 -11.38
C ILE A 351 43.73 -5.25 -10.67
N ALA A 352 44.00 -4.15 -11.36
CA ALA A 352 44.67 -2.97 -10.80
C ALA A 352 43.80 -2.25 -9.75
N ALA A 353 42.48 -2.17 -9.96
CA ALA A 353 41.55 -1.64 -8.97
C ALA A 353 41.48 -2.54 -7.72
N TRP A 354 41.38 -3.86 -7.89
CA TRP A 354 41.44 -4.81 -6.78
C TRP A 354 42.75 -4.70 -5.99
N ARG A 355 43.90 -4.60 -6.69
CA ARG A 355 45.22 -4.41 -6.05
C ARG A 355 45.27 -3.10 -5.26
N SER A 356 44.83 -1.99 -5.87
CA SER A 356 44.69 -0.67 -5.24
C SER A 356 43.90 -0.75 -3.93
N GLU A 357 42.66 -1.24 -3.97
CA GLU A 357 41.80 -1.26 -2.77
C GLU A 357 42.26 -2.29 -1.72
N THR A 358 42.80 -3.43 -2.15
CA THR A 358 43.41 -4.40 -1.23
C THR A 358 44.62 -3.79 -0.52
N PHE A 359 45.46 -3.04 -1.24
CA PHE A 359 46.64 -2.41 -0.67
C PHE A 359 46.25 -1.24 0.25
N LYS A 360 45.27 -0.40 -0.13
CA LYS A 360 44.68 0.63 0.75
C LYS A 360 44.11 0.04 2.04
N ALA A 361 43.40 -1.09 1.94
CA ALA A 361 42.83 -1.77 3.11
C ALA A 361 43.93 -2.28 4.06
N ILE A 362 44.97 -2.93 3.52
CA ILE A 362 46.12 -3.40 4.30
C ILE A 362 46.89 -2.22 4.90
N ALA A 363 47.23 -1.20 4.12
CA ALA A 363 48.04 -0.06 4.54
C ALA A 363 47.38 0.83 5.62
N ARG A 364 46.07 0.68 5.82
CA ARG A 364 45.29 1.32 6.89
C ARG A 364 45.22 0.52 8.18
N THR A 365 45.68 -0.73 8.23
CA THR A 365 45.75 -1.48 9.51
C THR A 365 46.90 -0.97 10.36
N GLU A 366 46.69 -0.94 11.68
CA GLU A 366 47.72 -0.53 12.65
C GLU A 366 48.96 -1.43 12.55
N GLU A 367 48.76 -2.74 12.39
CA GLU A 367 49.85 -3.71 12.17
C GLU A 367 50.69 -3.36 10.93
N SER A 368 50.07 -3.03 9.80
CA SER A 368 50.81 -2.61 8.59
C SER A 368 51.58 -1.31 8.82
N GLN A 369 51.03 -0.37 9.60
CA GLN A 369 51.70 0.89 9.92
C GLN A 369 52.90 0.64 10.85
N GLN A 370 52.74 -0.17 11.91
CA GLN A 370 53.85 -0.56 12.80
C GLN A 370 54.95 -1.35 12.07
N LEU A 371 54.59 -2.27 11.17
CA LEU A 371 55.55 -3.03 10.35
C LEU A 371 56.29 -2.13 9.36
N ARG A 372 55.58 -1.18 8.73
CA ARG A 372 56.16 -0.18 7.84
C ARG A 372 57.16 0.69 8.58
N GLU A 373 56.78 1.23 9.74
CA GLU A 373 57.62 2.07 10.58
C GLU A 373 58.93 1.37 10.96
N LYS A 374 58.84 0.17 11.54
CA LYS A 374 59.99 -0.68 11.86
C LYS A 374 60.87 -0.95 10.63
N GLN A 375 60.27 -1.13 9.45
CA GLN A 375 61.02 -1.36 8.21
C GLN A 375 61.71 -0.09 7.67
N ILE A 376 61.12 1.10 7.82
CA ILE A 376 61.76 2.39 7.48
C ILE A 376 62.93 2.65 8.43
N GLN A 377 62.75 2.43 9.74
CA GLN A 377 63.80 2.56 10.75
C GLN A 377 64.96 1.60 10.45
N ALA A 378 64.68 0.31 10.22
CA ALA A 378 65.70 -0.67 9.84
C ALA A 378 66.43 -0.31 8.52
N MET A 379 65.72 0.28 7.55
CA MET A 379 66.33 0.78 6.32
C MET A 379 67.14 2.07 6.51
N THR A 380 66.77 2.91 7.48
CA THR A 380 67.56 4.09 7.89
C THR A 380 68.86 3.64 8.54
N MET A 381 68.81 2.65 9.45
CA MET A 381 69.99 2.08 10.11
C MET A 381 70.91 1.36 9.12
N SER A 382 70.38 0.48 8.26
CA SER A 382 71.16 -0.20 7.21
C SER A 382 71.84 0.77 6.24
N MET A 383 71.23 1.94 6.02
CA MET A 383 71.83 3.02 5.23
C MET A 383 72.85 3.83 6.04
N SER A 384 72.62 4.04 7.34
CA SER A 384 73.60 4.61 8.27
C SER A 384 74.89 3.80 8.30
N GLU A 385 74.77 2.49 8.45
CA GLU A 385 75.87 1.52 8.46
C GLU A 385 76.67 1.63 7.15
N SER A 386 76.00 1.38 6.02
CA SER A 386 76.53 1.49 4.65
C SER A 386 77.29 2.80 4.36
N PHE A 387 76.74 3.94 4.79
CA PHE A 387 77.37 5.24 4.58
C PHE A 387 78.41 5.55 5.68
N SER A 388 78.37 4.95 6.87
CA SER A 388 79.39 5.17 7.92
C SER A 388 80.76 4.59 7.55
N GLU A 389 80.79 3.50 6.78
CA GLU A 389 82.03 2.93 6.21
C GLU A 389 82.60 3.83 5.09
N THR A 390 81.73 4.55 4.39
CA THR A 390 82.08 5.54 3.36
C THR A 390 82.50 6.89 3.95
N PHE A 391 81.83 7.31 5.03
CA PHE A 391 81.71 8.69 5.49
C PHE A 391 81.54 8.77 7.04
N PRO A 392 82.49 8.25 7.84
CA PRO A 392 82.28 7.96 9.26
C PRO A 392 81.90 9.17 10.13
N VAL A 393 82.42 10.36 9.80
CA VAL A 393 82.21 11.62 10.56
C VAL A 393 80.76 12.13 10.51
N VAL A 394 79.96 11.68 9.54
CA VAL A 394 78.60 12.19 9.32
C VAL A 394 77.53 11.16 9.67
N PHE A 395 77.75 9.89 9.34
CA PHE A 395 76.79 8.82 9.61
C PHE A 395 77.00 8.14 10.98
N GLY A 396 78.08 8.50 11.70
CA GLY A 396 78.26 8.19 13.12
C GLY A 396 77.48 9.09 14.09
N ASN A 397 76.71 10.08 13.60
CA ASN A 397 75.92 11.00 14.42
C ASN A 397 74.41 10.66 14.32
N SER A 398 73.80 10.31 15.45
CA SER A 398 72.38 9.93 15.53
C SER A 398 71.42 11.05 15.11
N GLU A 399 71.70 12.31 15.42
CA GLU A 399 70.83 13.44 15.03
C GLU A 399 70.81 13.66 13.52
N ARG A 400 71.94 13.43 12.84
CA ARG A 400 72.06 13.53 11.37
C ARG A 400 71.21 12.45 10.69
N MET A 401 71.18 11.26 11.28
CA MET A 401 70.36 10.14 10.81
C MET A 401 68.88 10.27 11.15
N GLU A 402 68.52 10.88 12.29
CA GLU A 402 67.15 11.28 12.59
C GLU A 402 66.65 12.34 11.60
N ARG A 403 67.48 13.35 11.26
CA ARG A 403 67.18 14.29 10.17
C ARG A 403 67.00 13.57 8.83
N PHE A 404 67.88 12.64 8.47
CA PHE A 404 67.75 11.85 7.23
C PHE A 404 66.46 11.02 7.20
N HIS A 405 66.10 10.40 8.34
CA HIS A 405 64.87 9.64 8.49
C HIS A 405 63.64 10.50 8.20
N ILE A 406 63.51 11.63 8.90
CA ILE A 406 62.35 12.54 8.83
C ILE A 406 62.28 13.28 7.48
N GLN A 407 63.42 13.68 6.90
CA GLN A 407 63.45 14.50 5.68
C GLN A 407 63.42 13.68 4.39
N VAL A 408 64.01 12.47 4.38
CA VAL A 408 64.16 11.66 3.16
C VAL A 408 63.38 10.34 3.26
N MET A 409 63.66 9.52 4.27
CA MET A 409 63.15 8.14 4.32
C MET A 409 61.63 8.06 4.57
N GLU A 410 61.12 8.83 5.54
CA GLU A 410 59.70 8.85 5.84
C GLU A 410 58.87 9.42 4.67
N PRO A 411 59.20 10.57 4.04
CA PRO A 411 58.53 11.05 2.83
C PRO A 411 58.63 10.08 1.64
N ALA A 412 59.80 9.47 1.41
CA ALA A 412 59.96 8.48 0.34
C ALA A 412 59.12 7.22 0.58
N SER A 413 59.00 6.77 1.83
CA SER A 413 58.14 5.62 2.20
C SER A 413 56.65 5.93 2.05
N LYS A 414 56.23 7.17 2.35
CA LYS A 414 54.88 7.67 2.12
C LYS A 414 54.57 7.65 0.63
N LEU A 415 55.39 8.30 -0.21
CA LEU A 415 55.23 8.26 -1.66
C LEU A 415 55.25 6.82 -2.20
N ALA A 416 56.17 5.97 -1.76
CA ALA A 416 56.22 4.57 -2.19
C ALA A 416 54.90 3.84 -1.87
N THR A 417 54.33 4.05 -0.67
CA THR A 417 53.01 3.52 -0.31
C THR A 417 51.91 4.07 -1.23
N THR A 418 51.84 5.40 -1.40
CA THR A 418 50.89 6.11 -2.27
C THR A 418 50.90 5.57 -3.72
N LEU A 419 52.08 5.23 -4.25
CA LEU A 419 52.24 4.66 -5.59
C LEU A 419 51.88 3.17 -5.68
N ARG A 420 51.85 2.44 -4.56
CA ARG A 420 51.37 1.05 -4.51
C ARG A 420 49.86 0.97 -4.24
N GLU A 421 49.29 1.99 -3.61
CA GLU A 421 47.84 2.21 -3.46
C GLU A 421 47.15 2.76 -4.73
N SER A 422 47.92 3.11 -5.77
CA SER A 422 47.37 3.63 -7.03
C SER A 422 46.95 2.51 -8.00
N CYS A 423 45.88 2.73 -8.75
CA CYS A 423 45.50 1.86 -9.88
C CYS A 423 46.44 2.00 -11.09
N SER A 424 47.39 2.94 -11.07
CA SER A 424 48.38 3.14 -12.14
C SER A 424 49.75 2.62 -11.73
N THR A 425 50.47 2.01 -12.66
CA THR A 425 51.85 1.55 -12.42
C THR A 425 52.83 2.69 -12.68
N TYR A 426 53.81 2.84 -11.79
CA TYR A 426 54.87 3.85 -11.89
C TYR A 426 56.24 3.18 -11.84
N TRP A 427 57.18 3.70 -12.63
CA TRP A 427 58.55 3.20 -12.71
C TRP A 427 59.54 4.35 -12.55
N PHE A 428 60.38 4.25 -11.52
CA PHE A 428 61.58 5.05 -11.35
C PHE A 428 62.73 4.34 -12.05
N HIS A 429 63.44 5.04 -12.92
CA HIS A 429 64.60 4.52 -13.61
C HIS A 429 65.82 5.39 -13.31
N ILE A 430 66.73 4.86 -12.49
CA ILE A 430 68.12 5.30 -12.44
C ILE A 430 69.03 4.23 -13.04
N THR A 431 70.06 4.67 -13.78
CA THR A 431 70.83 3.79 -14.65
C THR A 431 71.73 2.87 -13.83
N GLU A 432 71.47 1.56 -13.90
CA GLU A 432 72.15 0.51 -13.12
C GLU A 432 73.68 0.56 -13.24
N THR A 433 74.17 0.94 -14.42
CA THR A 433 75.57 1.32 -14.63
C THR A 433 75.70 2.85 -14.56
N PRO A 434 76.59 3.38 -13.70
CA PRO A 434 77.05 4.75 -13.82
C PRO A 434 77.93 4.85 -15.07
N PHE A 435 77.98 6.01 -15.73
CA PHE A 435 78.65 6.17 -17.03
C PHE A 435 80.15 6.46 -16.87
N LEU A 436 80.83 5.57 -16.15
CA LEU A 436 82.28 5.58 -15.96
C LEU A 436 83.03 5.19 -17.24
N GLU A 437 82.36 4.44 -18.13
CA GLU A 437 82.58 4.56 -19.56
C GLU A 437 81.74 5.75 -20.05
N PHE A 438 82.41 6.90 -20.12
CA PHE A 438 81.84 8.21 -20.44
C PHE A 438 80.98 8.17 -21.71
N LYS A 439 79.66 8.18 -21.56
CA LYS A 439 78.75 8.25 -22.72
C LYS A 439 78.86 9.63 -23.37
N PRO A 440 79.14 9.73 -24.69
CA PRO A 440 79.19 11.00 -25.39
C PRO A 440 77.90 11.79 -25.20
N LEU A 441 78.02 13.03 -24.74
CA LEU A 441 76.87 13.91 -24.51
C LEU A 441 76.61 14.71 -25.77
N THR A 442 75.47 14.47 -26.40
CA THR A 442 75.03 15.25 -27.56
C THR A 442 74.21 16.47 -27.16
N ALA A 443 74.26 17.53 -27.98
CA ALA A 443 73.49 18.75 -27.78
C ALA A 443 71.95 18.53 -27.73
N ASN A 444 71.46 17.39 -28.23
CA ASN A 444 70.05 17.01 -28.11
C ASN A 444 69.69 16.39 -26.75
N GLN A 445 70.60 15.64 -26.12
CA GLN A 445 70.38 15.09 -24.77
C GLN A 445 70.27 16.19 -23.70
N ILE A 446 70.95 17.32 -23.90
CA ILE A 446 70.86 18.51 -23.02
C ILE A 446 69.49 19.19 -23.13
N LYS A 447 68.83 19.14 -24.30
CA LYS A 447 67.46 19.64 -24.47
C LYS A 447 66.41 18.71 -23.86
N SER A 448 66.65 17.40 -23.90
CA SER A 448 65.67 16.41 -23.44
C SER A 448 65.63 16.23 -21.93
N ASN A 449 66.73 16.39 -21.20
CA ASN A 449 66.86 16.04 -19.77
C ASN A 449 67.17 17.26 -18.88
N CYS A 450 67.23 17.04 -17.55
CA CYS A 450 67.93 17.96 -16.65
C CYS A 450 69.43 17.60 -16.63
N MET A 451 70.32 18.59 -16.66
CA MET A 451 71.77 18.40 -16.74
C MET A 451 72.45 19.37 -15.78
N VAL A 452 73.47 18.92 -15.05
CA VAL A 452 74.32 19.74 -14.18
C VAL A 452 75.75 19.63 -14.68
N ASP A 453 76.38 20.75 -15.03
CA ASP A 453 77.80 20.75 -15.43
C ASP A 453 78.70 20.80 -14.18
N ILE A 454 79.58 19.81 -14.03
CA ILE A 454 80.50 19.69 -12.89
C ILE A 454 81.39 20.92 -12.74
N LYS A 455 81.88 21.50 -13.85
CA LYS A 455 82.87 22.61 -13.85
C LYS A 455 82.29 23.92 -13.35
N THR A 456 80.99 24.13 -13.52
CA THR A 456 80.28 25.33 -13.05
C THR A 456 79.35 25.07 -11.86
N ARG A 457 79.09 23.80 -11.52
CA ARG A 457 78.02 23.33 -10.61
C ARG A 457 76.64 23.91 -10.94
N MET A 458 76.40 24.29 -12.20
CA MET A 458 75.15 24.91 -12.65
C MET A 458 74.26 23.93 -13.41
N THR A 459 72.96 23.96 -13.11
CA THR A 459 71.93 23.29 -13.92
C THR A 459 71.80 23.98 -15.29
N LEU A 460 72.08 23.23 -16.34
CA LEU A 460 71.99 23.70 -17.73
C LEU A 460 70.52 23.86 -18.13
N LYS A 461 70.18 25.03 -18.66
CA LYS A 461 68.87 25.27 -19.30
C LYS A 461 68.82 24.59 -20.67
N PRO A 462 67.66 24.13 -21.18
CA PRO A 462 67.57 23.48 -22.50
C PRO A 462 68.12 24.30 -23.68
N ASN A 463 68.13 25.63 -23.56
CA ASN A 463 68.64 26.57 -24.57
C ASN A 463 70.05 27.11 -24.24
N THR A 464 70.84 26.41 -23.42
CA THR A 464 72.21 26.80 -23.06
C THR A 464 73.13 26.82 -24.29
N GLY A 465 74.04 27.79 -24.36
CA GLY A 465 75.03 27.94 -25.43
C GLY A 465 76.20 26.94 -25.35
N VAL A 466 75.88 25.64 -25.43
CA VAL A 466 76.86 24.55 -25.56
C VAL A 466 77.48 24.55 -26.95
N VAL A 467 78.81 24.45 -27.00
CA VAL A 467 79.57 24.25 -28.24
C VAL A 467 79.71 22.74 -28.45
N ALA A 468 79.26 22.26 -29.61
CA ALA A 468 79.42 20.87 -30.02
C ALA A 468 80.52 20.73 -31.09
N ASP A 469 81.14 19.57 -31.13
CA ASP A 469 82.12 19.16 -32.12
C ASP A 469 81.46 18.81 -33.47
N LYS A 470 82.27 18.34 -34.43
CA LYS A 470 81.79 17.91 -35.77
C LYS A 470 80.85 16.70 -35.74
N ASN A 471 80.84 15.93 -34.65
CA ASN A 471 79.99 14.76 -34.46
C ASN A 471 78.70 15.08 -33.65
N GLY A 472 78.55 16.33 -33.17
CA GLY A 472 77.42 16.76 -32.34
C GLY A 472 77.59 16.46 -30.84
N VAL A 473 78.78 16.03 -30.42
CA VAL A 473 79.18 15.79 -29.02
C VAL A 473 79.67 17.11 -28.42
N CYS A 474 79.33 17.39 -27.16
CA CYS A 474 79.66 18.64 -26.46
C CYS A 474 80.17 18.42 -25.03
N GLY A 475 80.57 17.19 -24.71
CA GLY A 475 80.95 16.74 -23.38
C GLY A 475 80.70 15.26 -23.19
N LYS A 476 80.67 14.86 -21.93
CA LYS A 476 80.36 13.48 -21.50
C LYS A 476 79.39 13.45 -20.33
N CYS A 477 78.53 12.44 -20.32
CA CYS A 477 77.71 12.12 -19.15
C CYS A 477 78.55 11.33 -18.14
N ILE A 478 78.58 11.75 -16.88
CA ILE A 478 79.30 11.08 -15.80
C ILE A 478 78.37 10.10 -15.09
N ILE A 479 77.23 10.60 -14.59
CA ILE A 479 76.30 9.81 -13.77
C ILE A 479 74.89 10.43 -13.80
N MET A 480 73.85 9.60 -13.66
CA MET A 480 72.50 10.11 -13.38
C MET A 480 72.40 10.41 -11.88
N LEU A 481 72.06 11.65 -11.52
CA LEU A 481 71.89 12.11 -10.14
C LEU A 481 70.53 11.73 -9.57
N GLU A 482 69.47 11.94 -10.36
CA GLU A 482 68.07 11.74 -9.99
C GLU A 482 67.39 10.81 -11.00
N PRO A 483 66.60 9.82 -10.57
CA PRO A 483 65.90 8.90 -11.47
C PRO A 483 64.90 9.63 -12.36
N VAL A 484 64.65 9.08 -13.55
CA VAL A 484 63.49 9.45 -14.36
C VAL A 484 62.24 8.81 -13.75
N LEU A 485 61.16 9.57 -13.55
CA LEU A 485 59.88 9.06 -13.08
C LEU A 485 58.90 8.93 -14.25
N TYR A 486 58.45 7.71 -14.52
CA TYR A 486 57.44 7.38 -15.52
C TYR A 486 56.15 6.86 -14.88
N ARG A 487 55.01 7.22 -15.48
CA ARG A 487 53.76 6.46 -15.39
C ARG A 487 53.72 5.49 -16.57
N VAL A 488 53.59 4.20 -16.28
CA VAL A 488 53.56 3.14 -17.28
C VAL A 488 52.18 3.13 -17.94
N ASN A 489 52.14 3.25 -19.27
CA ASN A 489 50.88 3.32 -20.02
C ASN A 489 50.67 2.03 -20.82
N GLU A 490 49.70 1.21 -20.41
CA GLU A 490 49.47 -0.08 -21.08
C GLU A 490 49.19 0.07 -22.59
N GLY A 491 50.01 -0.59 -23.40
CA GLY A 491 49.90 -0.58 -24.87
C GLY A 491 50.22 0.77 -25.52
N LYS A 492 50.79 1.73 -24.79
CA LYS A 492 51.18 3.05 -25.28
C LYS A 492 52.61 3.38 -24.85
N LYS A 493 53.11 4.54 -25.27
CA LYS A 493 54.38 5.09 -24.75
C LYS A 493 54.16 5.59 -23.33
N ASP A 494 55.08 5.28 -22.42
CA ASP A 494 55.04 5.73 -21.02
C ASP A 494 55.12 7.26 -20.90
N SER A 495 54.40 7.79 -19.92
CA SER A 495 54.37 9.23 -19.61
C SER A 495 55.51 9.56 -18.65
N THR A 496 56.55 10.25 -19.13
CA THR A 496 57.55 10.86 -18.25
C THR A 496 56.88 11.96 -17.42
N LEU A 497 56.76 11.76 -16.11
CA LEU A 497 56.24 12.76 -15.18
C LEU A 497 57.36 13.73 -14.79
N ARG A 498 58.52 13.19 -14.40
CA ARG A 498 59.74 13.95 -14.14
C ARG A 498 60.91 13.40 -14.95
N LYS A 499 61.66 14.30 -15.56
CA LYS A 499 62.95 14.01 -16.22
C LYS A 499 64.02 13.77 -15.16
N GLY A 500 64.85 12.74 -15.36
CA GLY A 500 66.05 12.56 -14.53
C GLY A 500 67.06 13.69 -14.72
N ALA A 501 67.85 13.94 -13.69
CA ALA A 501 68.98 14.85 -13.72
C ALA A 501 70.28 14.07 -13.89
N PHE A 502 71.22 14.60 -14.66
CA PHE A 502 72.51 13.97 -14.93
C PHE A 502 73.65 14.95 -14.66
N LEU A 503 74.72 14.45 -14.04
CA LEU A 503 75.99 15.17 -13.98
C LEU A 503 76.75 14.97 -15.30
N VAL A 504 77.23 16.07 -15.86
CA VAL A 504 78.00 16.10 -17.09
C VAL A 504 79.31 16.86 -16.89
N GLU A 505 80.30 16.57 -17.73
CA GLU A 505 81.42 17.46 -17.95
C GLU A 505 81.35 17.97 -19.39
N LEU A 506 81.31 19.28 -19.57
CA LEU A 506 81.35 19.89 -20.91
C LEU A 506 82.81 19.99 -21.40
N ASP A 507 83.03 19.70 -22.69
CA ASP A 507 84.35 19.82 -23.33
C ASP A 507 84.79 21.29 -23.47
N HIS A 508 83.81 22.19 -23.55
CA HIS A 508 84.01 23.63 -23.71
C HIS A 508 83.15 24.40 -22.69
N PRO A 509 83.67 25.51 -22.11
CA PRO A 509 82.94 26.30 -21.13
C PRO A 509 81.69 26.94 -21.77
N ILE A 510 80.64 27.09 -20.96
CA ILE A 510 79.35 27.63 -21.41
C ILE A 510 79.53 29.06 -21.93
N THR A 511 79.33 29.25 -23.24
CA THR A 511 79.27 30.60 -23.80
C THR A 511 77.98 31.29 -23.34
N LYS A 512 78.12 32.28 -22.44
CA LYS A 512 77.02 33.20 -22.14
C LYS A 512 76.69 33.98 -23.41
N ARG A 513 75.56 33.67 -24.04
CA ARG A 513 74.96 34.57 -25.04
C ARG A 513 74.72 35.92 -24.37
N LYS A 514 75.31 36.97 -24.94
CA LYS A 514 74.95 38.37 -24.66
C LYS A 514 73.63 38.70 -25.32
#